data_AF-Q7P3I9-F1
#
_entry.id   AF-Q7P3I9-F1
#
_cell.length_a   1.000
_cell.length_b   1.000
_cell.length_c   1.000
_cell.angle_alpha   90.00
_cell.angle_beta   90.00
_cell.angle_gamma   90.00
#
_symmetry.space_group_name_H-M   'P 1'
#
loop_
_entity.id
_entity.type
_entity.pdbx_description
1 polymer ?
#
loop_
_entity_poly.entity_id
_entity_poly.type
_entity_poly.pdbx_seq_one_letter_code
_entity_poly.pdbx_strand_id
1 'polypeptide(L)'
;METKIEKVLKILEEEIVAAEGCTEPIALSYAAAKARRILGAIPNKVDVFLSGNIIKNVKSVTIPNSEGMIGIEPAIAMGMHSWK
;
A
#
# COMPACT_ATOMS: atom_id res chain seq x y z
N MET A 1 -23.76 -8.86 36.08
CA MET A 1 -22.59 -9.73 35.81
C MET A 1 -22.41 -9.72 34.31
N GLU A 2 -21.30 -9.19 33.83
CA GLU A 2 -21.04 -9.08 32.40
C GLU A 2 -20.95 -10.50 31.80
N THR A 3 -21.75 -10.77 30.77
CA THR A 3 -21.83 -12.06 30.09
C THR A 3 -20.55 -12.34 29.31
N LYS A 4 -20.26 -13.61 29.04
CA LYS A 4 -19.10 -13.99 28.21
C LYS A 4 -19.13 -13.32 26.83
N ILE A 5 -20.32 -13.09 26.28
CA ILE A 5 -20.50 -12.45 24.97
C ILE A 5 -20.10 -10.98 25.04
N GLU A 6 -20.52 -10.25 26.07
CA GLU A 6 -20.16 -8.84 26.27
C GLU A 6 -18.64 -8.67 26.42
N LYS A 7 -17.95 -9.58 27.11
CA LYS A 7 -16.48 -9.58 27.19
C LYS A 7 -15.79 -9.81 25.85
N VAL A 8 -16.30 -10.74 25.03
CA VAL A 8 -15.73 -11.01 23.70
C VAL A 8 -15.95 -9.82 22.76
N LEU A 9 -17.13 -9.22 22.78
CA LEU A 9 -17.42 -8.04 21.95
C LEU A 9 -16.50 -6.87 22.30
N LYS A 10 -16.24 -6.64 23.59
CA LYS A 10 -15.36 -5.57 24.05
C LYS A 10 -13.92 -5.76 23.58
N ILE A 11 -13.40 -6.99 23.64
CA ILE A 11 -12.07 -7.33 23.12
C ILE A 11 -12.03 -7.12 21.59
N LEU A 12 -13.08 -7.52 20.88
CA LEU A 12 -13.13 -7.31 19.43
C LEU A 12 -13.19 -5.83 19.05
N GLU A 13 -13.93 -5.00 19.77
CA GLU A 13 -13.94 -3.54 19.55
C GLU A 13 -12.58 -2.90 19.85
N GLU A 14 -11.85 -3.41 20.85
CA GLU A 14 -10.50 -2.94 21.19
C GLU A 14 -9.45 -3.38 20.15
N GLU A 15 -9.57 -4.59 19.60
CA GLU A 15 -8.55 -5.21 18.75
C GLU A 15 -8.83 -5.07 17.24
N ILE A 16 -10.08 -4.88 16.81
CA ILE A 16 -10.43 -4.67 15.41
C ILE A 16 -10.13 -3.22 15.04
N VAL A 17 -8.91 -3.01 14.57
CA VAL A 17 -8.50 -1.77 13.93
C VAL A 17 -8.72 -1.84 12.42
N ALA A 18 -9.07 -0.71 11.81
CA ALA A 18 -9.13 -0.60 10.36
C ALA A 18 -7.75 -0.88 9.78
N ALA A 19 -7.65 -1.85 8.88
CA ALA A 19 -6.40 -2.10 8.17
C ALA A 19 -6.06 -0.85 7.34
N GLU A 20 -4.88 -0.28 7.55
CA GLU A 20 -4.42 0.91 6.83
C GLU A 20 -4.24 0.67 5.31
N GLY A 21 -4.33 -0.59 4.85
CA GLY A 21 -4.35 -0.90 3.44
C GLY A 21 -3.05 -0.58 2.70
N CYS A 22 -1.95 -0.42 3.42
CA CYS A 22 -0.71 0.10 2.86
C CYS A 22 0.18 -0.97 2.20
N THR A 23 -0.14 -2.25 2.35
CA THR A 23 0.72 -3.38 1.90
C THR A 23 1.01 -3.34 0.40
N GLU A 24 -0.02 -3.36 -0.45
CA GLU A 24 0.18 -3.43 -1.89
C GLU A 24 0.78 -2.13 -2.47
N PRO A 25 0.31 -0.92 -2.11
CA PRO A 25 0.96 0.29 -2.60
C PRO A 25 2.41 0.45 -2.14
N ILE A 26 2.74 0.04 -0.91
CA ILE A 26 4.14 0.03 -0.43
C ILE A 26 4.96 -0.99 -1.22
N ALA A 27 4.42 -2.18 -1.48
CA ALA A 27 5.12 -3.20 -2.28
C ALA A 27 5.45 -2.69 -3.69
N LEU A 28 4.51 -2.01 -4.36
CA LEU A 28 4.74 -1.35 -5.64
C LEU A 28 5.81 -0.26 -5.55
N SER A 29 5.70 0.61 -4.55
CA SER A 29 6.66 1.70 -4.32
C SER A 29 8.08 1.15 -4.08
N TYR A 30 8.20 0.09 -3.28
CA TYR A 30 9.48 -0.56 -3.01
C TYR A 30 10.08 -1.21 -4.26
N ALA A 31 9.26 -1.93 -5.04
CA ALA A 31 9.70 -2.52 -6.31
C ALA A 31 10.18 -1.46 -7.29
N ALA A 32 9.45 -0.35 -7.41
CA ALA A 32 9.83 0.79 -8.22
C ALA A 32 11.15 1.43 -7.78
N ALA A 33 11.30 1.72 -6.48
CA ALA A 33 12.54 2.27 -5.93
C ALA A 33 13.74 1.35 -6.19
N LYS A 34 13.56 0.03 -6.01
CA LYS A 34 14.59 -0.97 -6.31
C LYS A 34 14.95 -1.01 -7.80
N ALA A 35 13.96 -0.92 -8.68
CA ALA A 35 14.16 -0.89 -10.12
C ALA A 35 14.94 0.36 -10.56
N ARG A 36 14.56 1.56 -10.09
CA ARG A 36 15.35 2.79 -10.33
C ARG A 36 16.79 2.65 -9.85
N ARG A 37 17.00 2.11 -8.64
CA ARG A 37 18.34 1.91 -8.09
C ARG A 37 19.21 1.03 -8.99
N ILE A 38 18.63 -0.03 -9.55
CA ILE A 38 19.35 -0.92 -10.47
C ILE A 38 19.60 -0.23 -11.82
N LEU A 39 18.62 0.54 -12.31
CA LEU A 39 18.73 1.29 -13.57
C LEU A 39 19.74 2.44 -13.49
N GLY A 40 19.93 3.05 -12.31
CA GLY A 40 20.85 4.17 -12.09
C GLY A 40 20.35 5.53 -12.62
N ALA A 41 19.15 5.58 -13.20
CA ALA A 41 18.55 6.79 -13.76
C ALA A 41 17.02 6.78 -13.60
N ILE A 42 16.37 7.92 -13.82
CA ILE A 42 14.91 8.01 -13.87
C ILE A 42 14.45 7.50 -15.24
N PRO A 43 13.58 6.46 -15.31
CA PRO A 43 13.11 5.92 -16.57
C PRO A 43 12.14 6.89 -17.27
N ASN A 44 12.17 6.94 -18.60
CA ASN A 44 11.18 7.69 -19.39
C ASN A 44 9.82 6.98 -19.50
N LYS A 45 9.81 5.65 -19.39
CA LYS A 45 8.61 4.82 -19.43
C LYS A 45 8.75 3.65 -18.46
N VAL A 46 7.66 3.29 -17.79
CA VAL A 46 7.57 2.12 -16.92
C VAL A 46 6.37 1.30 -17.35
N ASP A 47 6.60 0.03 -17.73
CA ASP A 47 5.55 -0.96 -17.94
C ASP A 47 5.49 -1.87 -16.70
N VAL A 48 4.30 -2.05 -16.12
CA VAL A 48 4.12 -2.80 -14.87
C VAL A 48 3.17 -3.96 -15.10
N PHE A 49 3.60 -5.18 -14.74
CA PHE A 49 2.82 -6.40 -14.85
C PHE A 49 2.44 -6.88 -13.46
N LEU A 50 1.15 -6.86 -13.16
CA LEU A 50 0.60 -7.15 -11.84
C LEU A 50 -0.46 -8.24 -11.92
N SER A 51 -0.60 -9.00 -10.84
CA SER A 51 -1.74 -9.91 -10.71
C SER A 51 -3.03 -9.12 -10.49
N GLY A 52 -4.17 -9.73 -10.84
CA GLY A 52 -5.49 -9.11 -10.60
C GLY A 52 -5.73 -8.76 -9.12
N ASN A 53 -5.14 -9.52 -8.20
CA ASN A 53 -5.24 -9.25 -6.76
C ASN A 53 -4.53 -7.96 -6.36
N ILE A 54 -3.32 -7.72 -6.86
CA ILE A 54 -2.60 -6.47 -6.61
C ILE A 54 -3.37 -5.30 -7.22
N ILE A 55 -3.85 -5.45 -8.46
CA ILE A 55 -4.63 -4.40 -9.14
C ILE A 55 -5.89 -4.05 -8.36
N LYS A 56 -6.61 -5.04 -7.82
CA LYS A 56 -7.81 -4.83 -7.02
C LYS A 56 -7.49 -4.07 -5.73
N ASN A 57 -6.50 -4.54 -4.98
CA ASN A 57 -6.24 -4.05 -3.63
C ASN A 57 -5.62 -2.65 -3.62
N VAL A 58 -4.69 -2.35 -4.55
CA VAL A 58 -4.03 -1.03 -4.66
C VAL A 58 -5.01 0.09 -4.97
N LYS A 59 -6.15 -0.21 -5.60
CA LYS A 59 -7.17 0.78 -5.96
C LYS A 59 -8.11 1.15 -4.80
N SER A 60 -8.00 0.49 -3.66
CA SER A 60 -8.97 0.65 -2.55
C SER A 60 -8.41 1.41 -1.35
N VAL A 61 -7.14 1.80 -1.40
CA VAL A 61 -6.35 2.16 -0.21
C VAL A 61 -5.44 3.35 -0.51
N THR A 62 -5.38 4.29 0.43
CA THR A 62 -4.57 5.50 0.32
C THR A 62 -3.10 5.17 0.53
N ILE A 63 -2.23 5.80 -0.26
CA ILE A 63 -0.80 5.60 -0.10
C ILE A 63 -0.28 6.50 1.04
N PRO A 64 0.50 5.97 1.99
CA PRO A 64 1.06 6.79 3.06
C PRO A 64 1.95 7.91 2.50
N ASN A 65 1.87 9.11 3.10
CA ASN A 65 2.66 10.29 2.72
C ASN A 65 2.44 10.79 1.27
N SER A 66 1.31 10.45 0.65
CA SER A 66 1.00 10.82 -0.74
C SER A 66 -0.10 11.86 -0.88
N GLU A 67 -0.40 12.63 0.17
CA GLU A 67 -1.47 13.64 0.16
C GLU A 67 -2.84 13.09 -0.30
N GLY A 68 -3.12 11.82 -0.01
CA GLY A 68 -4.39 11.18 -0.37
C GLY A 68 -4.43 10.46 -1.72
N MET A 69 -3.30 10.36 -2.45
CA MET A 69 -3.26 9.58 -3.69
C MET A 69 -3.60 8.08 -3.47
N ILE A 70 -4.24 7.49 -4.48
CA ILE A 70 -4.62 6.07 -4.55
C ILE A 70 -4.28 5.57 -5.96
N GLY A 71 -3.84 4.31 -6.07
CA GLY A 71 -3.63 3.67 -7.38
C GLY A 71 -2.20 3.25 -7.67
N ILE A 72 -2.00 2.65 -8.84
CA ILE A 72 -0.74 2.00 -9.23
C ILE A 72 0.27 3.06 -9.66
N GLU A 73 -0.16 4.00 -10.49
CA GLU A 73 0.67 5.08 -11.03
C GLU A 73 1.31 5.92 -9.92
N PRO A 74 0.57 6.47 -8.93
CA PRO A 74 1.19 7.22 -7.85
C PRO A 74 2.11 6.36 -6.98
N ALA A 75 1.78 5.08 -6.73
CA ALA A 75 2.66 4.19 -5.97
C ALA A 75 4.01 3.97 -6.68
N ILE A 76 3.97 3.69 -7.98
CA ILE A 76 5.18 3.52 -8.79
C ILE A 76 5.96 4.84 -8.87
N ALA A 77 5.28 5.96 -9.14
CA ALA A 77 5.92 7.26 -9.27
C ALA A 77 6.65 7.69 -7.99
N MET A 78 6.03 7.52 -6.82
CA MET A 78 6.66 7.83 -5.54
C MET A 78 7.88 6.94 -5.29
N GLY A 79 7.74 5.62 -5.50
CA GLY A 79 8.89 4.71 -5.40
C GLY A 79 10.05 5.10 -6.32
N MET A 80 9.73 5.41 -7.58
CA MET A 80 10.71 5.88 -8.56
C MET A 80 11.30 7.25 -8.17
N HIS A 81 10.58 8.14 -7.48
CA HIS A 81 11.09 9.48 -7.16
C HIS A 81 11.90 9.52 -5.85
N SER A 82 11.48 8.76 -4.83
CA SER A 82 12.06 8.80 -3.48
C SER A 82 13.46 8.19 -3.35
N TRP A 83 14.00 7.56 -4.40
CA TRP A 83 15.35 7.01 -4.35
C TRP A 83 16.41 8.12 -4.45
N LYS A 84 17.30 8.20 -3.44
CA LYS A 84 18.54 8.98 -3.45
C LYS A 84 19.73 8.10 -3.81
#